data_AF-A0A6C0CNU3-F1
#
_entry.id   AF-A0A6C0CNU3-F1
#
_cell.length_a   1.000
_cell.length_b   1.000
_cell.length_c   1.000
_cell.angle_alpha   90.00
_cell.angle_beta   90.00
_cell.angle_gamma   90.00
#
_symmetry.space_group_name_H-M   'P 1'
#
loop_
_entity.id
_entity.type
_entity.pdbx_description
1 polymer ?
#
loop_
_entity_poly.entity_id
_entity_poly.type
_entity_poly.pdbx_seq_one_letter_code
_entity_poly.pdbx_strand_id
1 'polypeptide(L)'
;MSTYNNETIGISAEKFLCDIYNVECTIEPHRYNNEFIERLYHSNTLELLENNNISIVQHIGKNNGSIDFKIYTEHGEATLSLKTLKKFTGKIAPQGGQPTYKSFDIKRDLAHQTRNLGRVQANTIRFNWLKDNIGDFLNEMQANTFCCDVTLLISNCSNNPRAIILRNRNYNFNNINITYSRSTYIELPHPRRPPPATSEFSCTVYGVINGETKSIGEFQFHKNSRQQVKFRFHSTLFH
;
A
#
# COMPACT_ATOMS: atom_id res chain seq x y z
N MET A 1 -20.92 12.03 -10.73
CA MET A 1 -19.64 11.33 -10.99
C MET A 1 -19.64 10.03 -10.22
N SER A 2 -19.63 8.88 -10.91
CA SER A 2 -19.58 7.59 -10.22
C SER A 2 -18.25 7.47 -9.50
N THR A 3 -18.29 7.27 -8.19
CA THR A 3 -17.10 7.07 -7.38
C THR A 3 -16.50 5.69 -7.68
N TYR A 4 -15.49 5.64 -8.54
CA TYR A 4 -14.74 4.40 -8.79
C TYR A 4 -14.04 3.93 -7.52
N ASN A 5 -13.95 2.60 -7.36
CA ASN A 5 -13.23 1.97 -6.26
C ASN A 5 -11.72 1.96 -6.57
N ASN A 6 -10.89 1.61 -5.57
CA ASN A 6 -9.43 1.63 -5.75
C ASN A 6 -8.93 0.60 -6.76
N GLU A 7 -9.65 -0.51 -6.95
CA GLU A 7 -9.28 -1.56 -7.90
C GLU A 7 -9.44 -1.07 -9.35
N THR A 8 -10.59 -0.48 -9.68
CA THR A 8 -10.81 0.15 -10.99
C THR A 8 -9.78 1.23 -11.28
N ILE A 9 -9.38 2.03 -10.28
CA ILE A 9 -8.31 3.03 -10.44
C ILE A 9 -6.97 2.37 -10.80
N GLY A 10 -6.58 1.31 -10.09
CA GLY A 10 -5.36 0.55 -10.40
C GLY A 10 -5.36 -0.01 -11.82
N ILE A 11 -6.42 -0.76 -12.17
CA ILE A 11 -6.59 -1.38 -13.49
C ILE A 11 -6.59 -0.34 -14.61
N SER A 12 -7.25 0.80 -14.40
CA SER A 12 -7.28 1.88 -15.40
C SER A 12 -5.90 2.52 -15.60
N ALA A 13 -5.13 2.67 -14.52
CA ALA A 13 -3.77 3.18 -14.63
C ALA A 13 -2.83 2.16 -15.32
N GLU A 14 -3.02 0.86 -15.11
CA GLU A 14 -2.32 -0.17 -15.88
C GLU A 14 -2.67 -0.09 -17.37
N LYS A 15 -3.96 0.03 -17.70
CA LYS A 15 -4.43 0.20 -19.09
C LYS A 15 -3.82 1.43 -19.76
N PHE A 16 -3.79 2.56 -19.07
CA PHE A 16 -3.15 3.78 -19.56
C PHE A 16 -1.68 3.56 -19.92
N LEU A 17 -0.91 2.86 -19.07
CA LEU A 17 0.50 2.55 -19.34
C LEU A 17 0.66 1.65 -20.56
N CYS A 18 -0.24 0.68 -20.77
CA CYS A 18 -0.22 -0.11 -22.00
C CYS A 18 -0.48 0.75 -23.24
N ASP A 19 -1.40 1.71 -23.15
CA ASP A 19 -1.80 2.53 -24.30
C ASP A 19 -0.68 3.46 -24.78
N ILE A 20 -0.01 4.15 -23.86
CA ILE A 20 1.06 5.10 -24.23
C ILE A 20 2.31 4.43 -24.83
N TYR A 21 2.51 3.12 -24.57
CA TYR A 21 3.62 2.33 -25.14
C TYR A 21 3.17 1.31 -26.20
N ASN A 22 1.89 1.33 -26.59
CA ASN A 22 1.31 0.40 -27.56
C ASN A 22 1.58 -1.08 -27.22
N VAL A 23 1.46 -1.43 -25.92
CA VAL A 23 1.64 -2.79 -25.40
C VAL A 23 0.30 -3.52 -25.40
N GLU A 24 0.28 -4.77 -25.87
CA GLU A 24 -0.93 -5.59 -25.84
C GLU A 24 -1.46 -5.74 -24.41
N CYS A 25 -2.72 -5.39 -24.21
CA CYS A 25 -3.37 -5.37 -22.91
C CYS A 25 -4.69 -6.12 -22.96
N THR A 26 -4.80 -7.21 -22.20
CA THR A 26 -6.03 -8.03 -22.16
C THR A 26 -7.01 -7.58 -21.08
N ILE A 27 -6.90 -6.34 -20.59
CA ILE A 27 -7.85 -5.80 -19.61
C ILE A 27 -9.18 -5.54 -20.32
N GLU A 28 -10.24 -6.16 -19.83
CA GLU A 28 -11.57 -6.05 -20.42
C GLU A 28 -12.16 -4.64 -20.25
N PRO A 29 -12.88 -4.10 -21.26
CA PRO A 29 -13.39 -2.72 -21.25
C PRO A 29 -14.20 -2.30 -20.04
N HIS A 30 -14.91 -3.23 -19.41
CA HIS A 30 -15.75 -2.94 -18.24
C HIS A 30 -14.96 -2.82 -16.92
N ARG A 31 -13.67 -3.18 -16.92
CA ARG A 31 -12.82 -3.18 -15.72
C ARG A 31 -12.06 -1.87 -15.52
N TYR A 32 -11.92 -1.05 -16.55
CA TYR A 32 -11.26 0.26 -16.49
C TYR A 32 -12.25 1.42 -16.71
N ASN A 33 -11.77 2.63 -16.48
CA ASN A 33 -12.53 3.86 -16.63
C ASN A 33 -11.83 4.84 -17.58
N ASN A 34 -12.44 5.11 -18.73
CA ASN A 34 -11.90 6.02 -19.74
C ASN A 34 -11.70 7.45 -19.22
N GLU A 35 -12.64 7.99 -18.44
CA GLU A 35 -12.52 9.36 -17.91
C GLU A 35 -11.25 9.53 -17.05
N PHE A 36 -10.93 8.54 -16.23
CA PHE A 36 -9.70 8.56 -15.44
C PHE A 36 -8.45 8.35 -16.30
N ILE A 37 -8.51 7.50 -17.34
CA ILE A 37 -7.42 7.33 -18.31
C ILE A 37 -7.11 8.67 -19.01
N GLU A 38 -8.14 9.41 -19.47
CA GLU A 38 -7.95 10.76 -20.04
C GLU A 38 -7.25 11.71 -19.06
N ARG A 39 -7.61 11.67 -17.77
CA ARG A 39 -6.89 12.47 -16.75
C ARG A 39 -5.43 12.05 -16.58
N LEU A 40 -5.07 10.80 -16.85
CA LEU A 40 -3.68 10.33 -16.81
C LEU A 40 -2.88 10.84 -18.01
N TYR A 41 -3.47 10.94 -19.19
CA TYR A 41 -2.85 11.59 -20.35
C TYR A 41 -2.50 13.07 -20.08
N HIS A 42 -3.28 13.75 -19.24
CA HIS A 42 -3.01 15.13 -18.82
C HIS A 42 -2.20 15.25 -17.52
N SER A 43 -1.69 14.14 -16.98
CA SER A 43 -0.86 14.13 -15.78
C SER A 43 0.64 14.19 -16.13
N ASN A 44 1.50 14.28 -15.11
CA ASN A 44 2.95 14.21 -15.29
C ASN A 44 3.47 12.76 -15.53
N THR A 45 2.60 11.78 -15.73
CA THR A 45 3.02 10.37 -15.75
C THR A 45 3.90 10.03 -16.94
N LEU A 46 3.52 10.44 -18.16
CA LEU A 46 4.32 10.19 -19.37
C LEU A 46 5.68 10.89 -19.29
N GLU A 47 5.68 12.19 -19.02
CA GLU A 47 6.90 12.99 -18.83
C GLU A 47 7.83 12.38 -17.77
N LEU A 48 7.28 11.89 -16.66
CA LEU A 48 8.08 11.24 -15.61
C LEU A 48 8.77 9.97 -16.10
N LEU A 49 8.07 9.13 -16.89
CA LEU A 49 8.64 7.89 -17.41
C LEU A 49 9.72 8.18 -18.44
N GLU A 50 9.47 9.11 -19.36
CA GLU A 50 10.44 9.57 -20.36
C GLU A 50 11.70 10.13 -19.72
N ASN A 51 11.56 11.04 -18.74
CA ASN A 51 12.68 11.65 -18.03
C ASN A 51 13.51 10.65 -17.20
N ASN A 52 12.97 9.46 -16.90
CA ASN A 52 13.68 8.40 -16.19
C ASN A 52 14.06 7.24 -17.13
N ASN A 53 13.98 7.42 -18.45
CA ASN A 53 14.30 6.41 -19.46
C ASN A 53 13.54 5.09 -19.26
N ILE A 54 12.29 5.14 -18.75
CA ILE A 54 11.46 3.96 -18.52
C ILE A 54 10.54 3.74 -19.72
N SER A 55 10.56 2.53 -20.28
CA SER A 55 9.66 2.11 -21.36
C SER A 55 8.93 0.83 -20.99
N ILE A 56 7.60 0.81 -21.13
CA ILE A 56 6.80 -0.39 -20.86
C ILE A 56 6.93 -1.35 -22.06
N VAL A 57 7.25 -2.61 -21.77
CA VAL A 57 7.48 -3.65 -22.80
C VAL A 57 6.35 -4.67 -22.81
N GLN A 58 5.92 -5.08 -21.61
CA GLN A 58 4.93 -6.13 -21.48
C GLN A 58 4.10 -5.92 -20.21
N HIS A 59 2.77 -6.02 -20.33
CA HIS A 59 1.87 -6.13 -19.19
C HIS A 59 1.84 -7.58 -18.68
N ILE A 60 2.23 -7.77 -17.42
CA ILE A 60 2.30 -9.09 -16.77
C ILE A 60 1.48 -9.15 -15.48
N GLY A 61 0.76 -8.08 -15.13
CA GLY A 61 -0.10 -7.93 -13.94
C GLY A 61 -1.36 -8.81 -13.95
N LYS A 62 -1.23 -10.10 -14.28
CA LYS A 62 -2.29 -11.10 -14.24
C LYS A 62 -2.12 -11.98 -12.99
N ASN A 63 -3.23 -12.50 -12.45
CA ASN A 63 -3.24 -13.48 -11.33
C ASN A 63 -2.66 -13.01 -9.98
N ASN A 64 -2.95 -11.77 -9.54
CA ASN A 64 -2.50 -11.23 -8.23
C ASN A 64 -0.96 -11.24 -8.04
N GLY A 65 -0.21 -11.16 -9.13
CA GLY A 65 1.24 -10.96 -9.08
C GLY A 65 1.61 -9.64 -8.38
N SER A 66 2.83 -9.56 -7.86
CA SER A 66 3.35 -8.35 -7.21
C SER A 66 3.99 -7.37 -8.20
N ILE A 67 4.11 -7.76 -9.47
CA ILE A 67 4.74 -7.01 -10.56
C ILE A 67 3.69 -6.85 -11.66
N ASP A 68 3.58 -5.62 -12.18
CA ASP A 68 2.55 -5.26 -13.14
C ASP A 68 3.12 -5.24 -14.58
N PHE A 69 4.40 -4.88 -14.73
CA PHE A 69 5.05 -4.73 -16.04
C PHE A 69 6.49 -5.26 -16.08
N LYS A 70 6.89 -5.73 -17.26
CA LYS A 70 8.30 -5.71 -17.70
C LYS A 70 8.58 -4.39 -18.41
N ILE A 71 9.74 -3.81 -18.13
CA ILE A 71 10.16 -2.52 -18.63
C ILE A 71 11.60 -2.57 -19.14
N TYR A 72 11.97 -1.60 -19.96
CA TYR A 72 13.36 -1.22 -20.17
C TYR A 72 13.68 0.06 -19.38
N THR A 73 14.91 0.11 -18.89
CA THR A 73 15.54 1.30 -18.30
C THR A 73 16.83 1.59 -19.05
N GLU A 74 17.51 2.68 -18.72
CA GLU A 74 18.87 2.94 -19.20
C GLU A 74 19.89 1.85 -18.82
N HIS A 75 19.57 1.02 -17.81
CA HIS A 75 20.40 -0.11 -17.36
C HIS A 75 19.98 -1.46 -17.94
N GLY A 76 19.00 -1.49 -18.86
CA GLY A 76 18.50 -2.72 -19.48
C GLY A 76 17.14 -3.16 -18.97
N GLU A 77 16.86 -4.47 -19.08
CA GLU A 77 15.59 -5.08 -18.64
C GLU A 77 15.36 -4.92 -17.13
N ALA A 78 14.13 -4.56 -16.77
CA ALA A 78 13.72 -4.39 -15.39
C ALA A 78 12.22 -4.66 -15.22
N THR A 79 11.73 -4.53 -14.00
CA THR A 79 10.33 -4.76 -13.63
C THR A 79 9.73 -3.54 -12.93
N LEU A 80 8.42 -3.33 -13.15
CA LEU A 80 7.69 -2.21 -12.55
C LEU A 80 6.43 -2.70 -11.83
N SER A 81 6.23 -2.22 -10.60
CA SER A 81 4.92 -2.28 -9.93
C SER A 81 4.32 -0.88 -9.81
N LEU A 82 3.03 -0.81 -10.11
CA LEU A 82 2.20 0.37 -10.04
C LEU A 82 1.36 0.34 -8.76
N LYS A 83 1.42 1.44 -8.01
CA LYS A 83 0.56 1.70 -6.85
C LYS A 83 -0.28 2.93 -7.12
N THR A 84 -1.54 2.91 -6.71
CA THR A 84 -2.47 4.04 -6.89
C THR A 84 -3.08 4.49 -5.57
N LEU A 85 -3.27 5.79 -5.40
CA LEU A 85 -3.95 6.39 -4.25
C LEU A 85 -5.08 7.31 -4.69
N LYS A 86 -6.30 6.98 -4.28
CA LYS A 86 -7.50 7.78 -4.58
C LYS A 86 -7.36 9.26 -4.18
N LYS A 87 -6.68 9.52 -3.05
CA LYS A 87 -6.44 10.85 -2.48
C LYS A 87 -4.95 11.07 -2.25
N PHE A 88 -4.55 12.32 -2.02
CA PHE A 88 -3.17 12.70 -1.64
C PHE A 88 -2.84 12.36 -0.17
N THR A 89 -3.00 11.09 0.20
CA THR A 89 -2.74 10.64 1.58
C THR A 89 -1.29 10.24 1.81
N GLY A 90 -0.56 9.92 0.74
CA GLY A 90 0.78 9.34 0.82
C GLY A 90 0.83 7.96 1.48
N LYS A 91 -0.30 7.25 1.70
CA LYS A 91 -0.30 5.97 2.42
C LYS A 91 -0.26 4.77 1.48
N ILE A 92 0.90 4.16 1.28
CA ILE A 92 1.11 3.04 0.35
C ILE A 92 0.96 1.71 1.09
N ALA A 93 0.14 0.81 0.56
CA ALA A 93 0.02 -0.55 1.09
C ALA A 93 1.07 -1.48 0.44
N PRO A 94 1.94 -2.13 1.21
CA PRO A 94 2.79 -3.22 0.71
C PRO A 94 1.98 -4.41 0.20
N GLN A 95 2.59 -5.24 -0.66
CA GLN A 95 2.00 -6.55 -0.97
C GLN A 95 1.90 -7.39 0.31
N GLY A 96 0.74 -7.99 0.57
CA GLY A 96 0.52 -8.71 1.82
C GLY A 96 0.47 -7.83 3.07
N GLY A 97 0.42 -6.50 2.94
CA GLY A 97 0.25 -5.55 4.05
C GLY A 97 -1.21 -5.40 4.52
N GLN A 98 -2.13 -6.16 3.95
CA GLN A 98 -3.55 -6.16 4.32
C GLN A 98 -4.13 -7.57 4.58
N PRO A 99 -3.46 -8.44 5.36
CA PRO A 99 -3.95 -9.77 5.62
C PRO A 99 -5.25 -9.74 6.43
N THR A 100 -6.16 -10.66 6.14
CA THR A 100 -7.26 -10.98 7.05
C THR A 100 -6.69 -11.40 8.41
N TYR A 101 -7.46 -11.28 9.49
CA TYR A 101 -7.05 -11.71 10.83
C TYR A 101 -6.64 -13.18 10.84
N LYS A 102 -7.38 -14.04 10.11
CA LYS A 102 -7.02 -15.46 9.96
C LYS A 102 -5.66 -15.62 9.28
N SER A 103 -5.44 -14.94 8.16
CA SER A 103 -4.17 -15.01 7.42
C SER A 103 -3.01 -14.44 8.23
N PHE A 104 -3.23 -13.36 8.98
CA PHE A 104 -2.25 -12.77 9.89
C PHE A 104 -1.88 -13.76 10.99
N ASP A 105 -2.88 -14.34 11.66
CA ASP A 105 -2.65 -15.27 12.76
C ASP A 105 -1.91 -16.54 12.33
N ILE A 106 -2.24 -17.08 11.16
CA ILE A 106 -1.51 -18.24 10.61
C ILE A 106 -0.06 -17.85 10.30
N LYS A 107 0.14 -16.74 9.59
CA LYS A 107 1.49 -16.30 9.18
C LYS A 107 2.38 -15.95 10.37
N ARG A 108 1.81 -15.50 11.49
CA ARG A 108 2.53 -15.05 12.70
C ARG A 108 2.48 -16.07 13.84
N ASP A 109 1.98 -17.27 13.58
CA ASP A 109 1.80 -18.34 14.57
C ASP A 109 1.01 -17.92 15.83
N LEU A 110 -0.04 -17.12 15.63
CA LEU A 110 -0.94 -16.64 16.68
C LEU A 110 -2.26 -17.42 16.74
N ALA A 111 -2.50 -18.32 15.78
CA ALA A 111 -3.79 -18.99 15.62
C ALA A 111 -4.25 -19.75 16.89
N HIS A 112 -3.32 -20.37 17.62
CA HIS A 112 -3.63 -21.05 18.88
C HIS A 112 -4.05 -20.06 19.97
N GLN A 113 -3.45 -18.87 20.01
CA GLN A 113 -3.71 -17.85 21.03
C GLN A 113 -5.01 -17.09 20.78
N THR A 114 -5.41 -16.93 19.51
CA THR A 114 -6.56 -16.08 19.14
C THR A 114 -7.86 -16.84 18.91
N ARG A 115 -7.82 -18.14 18.57
CA ARG A 115 -8.99 -18.92 18.08
C ARG A 115 -10.24 -18.89 18.97
N ASN A 116 -10.07 -18.81 20.28
CA ASN A 116 -11.17 -18.88 21.25
C ASN A 116 -11.43 -17.54 21.96
N LEU A 117 -10.84 -16.45 21.48
CA LEU A 117 -10.94 -15.14 22.11
C LEU A 117 -11.95 -14.23 21.41
N GLY A 118 -12.55 -13.33 22.18
CA GLY A 118 -13.30 -12.22 21.62
C GLY A 118 -12.40 -11.29 20.80
N ARG A 119 -12.99 -10.59 19.82
CA ARG A 119 -12.26 -9.72 18.87
C ARG A 119 -11.25 -8.78 19.55
N VAL A 120 -11.67 -8.10 20.61
CA VAL A 120 -10.83 -7.11 21.32
C VAL A 120 -9.60 -7.77 21.94
N GLN A 121 -9.77 -8.93 22.59
CA GLN A 121 -8.67 -9.69 23.19
C GLN A 121 -7.72 -10.22 22.10
N ALA A 122 -8.25 -10.82 21.04
CA ALA A 122 -7.44 -11.31 19.92
C ALA A 122 -6.66 -10.17 19.22
N ASN A 123 -7.28 -9.00 19.02
CA ASN A 123 -6.60 -7.84 18.44
C ASN A 123 -5.54 -7.24 19.37
N THR A 124 -5.73 -7.33 20.69
CA THR A 124 -4.71 -6.93 21.66
C THR A 124 -3.46 -7.81 21.53
N ILE A 125 -3.63 -9.13 21.36
CA ILE A 125 -2.53 -10.07 21.10
C ILE A 125 -1.81 -9.71 19.79
N ARG A 126 -2.56 -9.51 18.69
CA ARG A 126 -1.98 -9.13 17.40
C ARG A 126 -1.19 -7.81 17.48
N PHE A 127 -1.72 -6.82 18.20
CA PHE A 127 -1.03 -5.54 18.37
C PHE A 127 0.22 -5.64 19.23
N ASN A 128 0.20 -6.46 20.29
CA ASN A 128 1.40 -6.74 21.08
C ASN A 128 2.46 -7.45 20.25
N TRP A 129 2.09 -8.49 19.48
CA TRP A 129 3.01 -9.16 18.57
C TRP A 129 3.66 -8.17 17.58
N LEU A 130 2.86 -7.26 17.00
CA LEU A 130 3.38 -6.21 16.11
C LEU A 130 4.38 -5.29 16.79
N LYS A 131 4.20 -4.96 18.08
CA LYS A 131 5.16 -4.14 18.83
C LYS A 131 6.46 -4.90 19.08
N ASP A 132 6.33 -6.15 19.52
CA ASP A 132 7.46 -6.99 19.90
C ASP A 132 8.31 -7.39 18.68
N ASN A 133 7.73 -7.39 17.47
CA ASN A 133 8.37 -7.80 16.22
C ASN A 133 8.39 -6.67 15.17
N ILE A 134 8.32 -5.40 15.59
CA ILE A 134 8.07 -4.30 14.66
C ILE A 134 9.17 -4.12 13.61
N GLY A 135 10.44 -4.29 13.99
CA GLY A 135 11.56 -4.08 13.08
C GLY A 135 11.54 -5.11 11.94
N ASP A 136 11.45 -6.40 12.26
CA ASP A 136 11.32 -7.48 11.28
C ASP A 136 10.06 -7.34 10.44
N PHE A 137 8.93 -6.99 11.05
CA PHE A 137 7.68 -6.75 10.32
C PHE A 137 7.84 -5.61 9.30
N LEU A 138 8.44 -4.48 9.68
CA LEU A 138 8.65 -3.34 8.78
C LEU A 138 9.67 -3.65 7.69
N ASN A 139 10.74 -4.40 8.00
CA ASN A 139 11.69 -4.89 7.00
C ASN A 139 11.00 -5.78 5.96
N GLU A 140 10.15 -6.71 6.39
CA GLU A 140 9.34 -7.54 5.49
C GLU A 140 8.39 -6.67 4.64
N MET A 141 7.72 -5.71 5.25
CA MET A 141 6.82 -4.81 4.52
C MET A 141 7.58 -3.95 3.50
N GLN A 142 8.79 -3.48 3.81
CA GLN A 142 9.63 -2.73 2.86
C GLN A 142 10.01 -3.60 1.66
N ALA A 143 10.46 -4.83 1.90
CA ALA A 143 10.76 -5.78 0.83
C ALA A 143 9.54 -6.06 -0.05
N ASN A 144 8.34 -6.17 0.56
CA ASN A 144 7.09 -6.36 -0.17
C ASN A 144 6.57 -5.09 -0.88
N THR A 145 7.02 -3.90 -0.49
CA THR A 145 6.71 -2.66 -1.21
C THR A 145 7.61 -2.51 -2.44
N PHE A 146 8.89 -2.89 -2.32
CA PHE A 146 9.91 -2.77 -3.35
C PHE A 146 10.34 -4.14 -3.88
N CYS A 147 9.36 -4.98 -4.23
CA CYS A 147 9.58 -6.33 -4.75
C CYS A 147 9.91 -6.37 -6.26
N CYS A 148 10.17 -5.20 -6.86
CA CYS A 148 10.47 -4.98 -8.26
C CYS A 148 11.48 -3.83 -8.36
N ASP A 149 12.06 -3.64 -9.54
CA ASP A 149 13.14 -2.66 -9.75
C ASP A 149 12.62 -1.22 -9.67
N VAL A 150 11.43 -0.97 -10.21
CA VAL A 150 10.78 0.35 -10.21
C VAL A 150 9.42 0.28 -9.52
N THR A 151 9.18 1.15 -8.55
CA THR A 151 7.85 1.31 -7.95
C THR A 151 7.27 2.68 -8.34
N LEU A 152 6.25 2.67 -9.19
CA LEU A 152 5.54 3.87 -9.63
C LEU A 152 4.33 4.13 -8.72
N LEU A 153 4.23 5.32 -8.15
CA LEU A 153 3.08 5.74 -7.36
C LEU A 153 2.30 6.83 -8.08
N ILE A 154 1.04 6.57 -8.41
CA ILE A 154 0.11 7.59 -8.91
C ILE A 154 -0.85 7.97 -7.78
N SER A 155 -0.79 9.22 -7.35
CA SER A 155 -1.58 9.75 -6.23
C SER A 155 -2.68 10.71 -6.70
N ASN A 156 -3.62 11.03 -5.81
CA ASN A 156 -4.71 11.98 -6.06
C ASN A 156 -5.61 11.61 -7.27
N CYS A 157 -5.82 10.32 -7.51
CA CYS A 157 -6.52 9.81 -8.70
C CYS A 157 -7.99 10.25 -8.83
N SER A 158 -8.64 10.70 -7.75
CA SER A 158 -10.00 11.26 -7.81
C SER A 158 -10.07 12.71 -8.30
N ASN A 159 -8.95 13.43 -8.30
CA ASN A 159 -8.88 14.81 -8.76
C ASN A 159 -7.84 14.87 -9.89
N ASN A 160 -6.70 15.52 -9.64
CA ASN A 160 -5.58 15.64 -10.58
C ASN A 160 -4.50 14.61 -10.24
N PRO A 161 -4.38 13.52 -11.02
CA PRO A 161 -3.42 12.47 -10.75
C PRO A 161 -1.98 13.01 -10.82
N ARG A 162 -1.12 12.54 -9.92
CA ARG A 162 0.32 12.88 -9.94
C ARG A 162 1.16 11.65 -9.68
N ALA A 163 2.09 11.39 -10.59
CA ALA A 163 3.01 10.28 -10.52
C ALA A 163 4.34 10.68 -9.87
N ILE A 164 4.92 9.74 -9.11
CA ILE A 164 6.31 9.78 -8.62
C ILE A 164 6.91 8.37 -8.67
N ILE A 165 8.22 8.26 -8.83
CA ILE A 165 8.96 7.01 -8.65
C ILE A 165 9.43 6.95 -7.19
N LEU A 166 9.07 5.87 -6.50
CA LEU A 166 9.50 5.63 -5.14
C LEU A 166 10.84 4.90 -5.15
N ARG A 167 11.72 5.24 -4.20
CA ARG A 167 13.03 4.60 -4.07
C ARG A 167 13.13 3.85 -2.75
N ASN A 168 13.57 2.60 -2.83
CA ASN A 168 13.87 1.84 -1.62
C ASN A 168 15.08 2.49 -0.93
N ARG A 169 14.87 2.98 0.28
CA ARG A 169 15.92 3.58 1.11
C ARG A 169 16.74 2.52 1.86
N ASN A 170 16.36 1.25 1.78
CA ASN A 170 17.00 0.11 2.43
C ASN A 170 17.20 0.34 3.94
N TYR A 171 16.17 0.86 4.61
CA TYR A 171 16.21 0.99 6.06
C TYR A 171 16.32 -0.39 6.70
N ASN A 172 17.14 -0.50 7.75
CA ASN A 172 17.08 -1.60 8.69
C ASN A 172 16.29 -1.16 9.92
N PHE A 173 15.02 -1.51 9.98
CA PHE A 173 14.12 -1.08 11.05
C PHE A 173 14.44 -1.69 12.41
N ASN A 174 15.25 -2.75 12.48
CA ASN A 174 15.74 -3.30 13.74
C ASN A 174 16.72 -2.34 14.46
N ASN A 175 17.32 -1.41 13.73
CA ASN A 175 18.26 -0.42 14.26
C ASN A 175 17.61 0.96 14.50
N ILE A 176 16.30 1.09 14.26
CA ILE A 176 15.58 2.35 14.41
C ILE A 176 14.83 2.33 15.74
N ASN A 177 14.99 3.40 16.53
CA ASN A 177 14.18 3.58 17.74
C ASN A 177 12.74 3.90 17.33
N ILE A 178 11.84 2.94 17.54
CA ILE A 178 10.44 2.99 17.10
C ILE A 178 9.51 3.39 18.25
N THR A 179 8.57 4.28 17.97
CA THR A 179 7.50 4.69 18.88
C THR A 179 6.13 4.67 18.19
N TYR A 180 5.06 4.75 18.98
CA TYR A 180 3.69 4.57 18.52
C TYR A 180 2.80 5.72 18.97
N SER A 181 1.85 6.15 18.14
CA SER A 181 0.83 7.11 18.59
C SER A 181 -0.13 6.54 19.65
N ARG A 182 -0.16 5.21 19.81
CA ARG A 182 -0.95 4.50 20.83
C ARG A 182 -0.13 3.34 21.38
N SER A 183 -0.02 3.25 22.71
CA SER A 183 0.71 2.17 23.39
C SER A 183 -0.08 0.87 23.54
N THR A 184 -1.41 0.96 23.51
CA THR A 184 -2.33 -0.17 23.72
C THR A 184 -3.46 -0.20 22.69
N TYR A 185 -3.99 -1.40 22.45
CA TYR A 185 -5.14 -1.60 21.58
C TYR A 185 -6.43 -1.21 22.31
N ILE A 186 -7.17 -0.24 21.78
CA ILE A 186 -8.45 0.22 22.36
C ILE A 186 -9.44 0.54 21.23
N GLU A 187 -10.63 -0.06 21.29
CA GLU A 187 -11.77 0.31 20.45
C GLU A 187 -12.58 1.45 21.10
N LEU A 188 -12.31 2.69 20.71
CA LEU A 188 -13.03 3.87 21.23
C LEU A 188 -14.48 3.91 20.71
N PRO A 189 -15.43 4.56 21.40
CA PRO A 189 -16.78 4.80 20.88
C PRO A 189 -16.78 5.46 19.49
N HIS A 190 -17.78 5.16 18.68
CA HIS A 190 -17.92 5.77 17.36
C HIS A 190 -18.49 7.20 17.51
N PRO A 191 -17.84 8.25 16.97
CA PRO A 191 -18.22 9.64 17.24
C PRO A 191 -19.59 10.05 16.67
N ARG A 192 -20.13 9.28 15.72
CA ARG A 192 -21.38 9.59 15.00
C ARG A 192 -22.44 8.48 15.04
N ARG A 193 -22.19 7.40 15.77
CA ARG A 193 -23.12 6.25 15.82
C ARG A 193 -23.41 5.94 17.28
N PRO A 194 -24.66 5.60 17.65
CA PRO A 194 -25.00 5.31 19.03
C PRO A 194 -24.25 4.06 19.53
N PRO A 195 -24.00 3.96 20.85
CA PRO A 195 -23.54 2.72 21.46
C PRO A 195 -24.41 1.52 21.03
N PRO A 196 -23.82 0.32 20.82
CA PRO A 196 -22.46 -0.08 21.16
C PRO A 196 -21.43 0.13 20.03
N ALA A 197 -21.71 1.01 19.04
CA ALA A 197 -20.79 1.22 17.94
C ALA A 197 -19.44 1.81 18.40
N THR A 198 -18.34 1.17 18.04
CA THR A 198 -16.97 1.67 18.27
C THR A 198 -16.34 2.16 16.95
N SER A 199 -15.22 2.87 17.02
CA SER A 199 -14.35 3.22 15.88
C SER A 199 -13.35 2.10 15.57
N GLU A 200 -12.80 2.07 14.36
CA GLU A 200 -11.67 1.18 14.04
C GLU A 200 -10.42 1.69 14.76
N PHE A 201 -9.56 0.78 15.21
CA PHE A 201 -8.29 1.15 15.83
C PHE A 201 -7.28 1.52 14.75
N SER A 202 -6.59 2.64 14.93
CA SER A 202 -5.46 3.04 14.10
C SER A 202 -4.29 3.49 14.96
N CYS A 203 -3.08 3.13 14.56
CA CYS A 203 -1.84 3.48 15.24
C CYS A 203 -0.76 3.87 14.23
N THR A 204 -0.19 5.06 14.39
CA THR A 204 0.94 5.52 13.61
C THR A 204 2.22 5.01 14.23
N VAL A 205 3.13 4.52 13.40
CA VAL A 205 4.48 4.13 13.78
C VAL A 205 5.43 5.28 13.42
N TYR A 206 6.25 5.67 14.36
CA TYR A 206 7.30 6.69 14.19
C TYR A 206 8.66 6.06 14.43
N GLY A 207 9.70 6.63 13.84
CA GLY A 207 11.08 6.24 14.10
C GLY A 207 12.02 7.44 14.04
N VAL A 208 13.11 7.38 14.80
CA VAL A 208 14.18 8.39 14.73
C VAL A 208 15.12 8.01 13.59
N ILE A 209 15.12 8.80 12.52
CA ILE A 209 15.91 8.58 11.30
C ILE A 209 16.71 9.85 11.05
N ASN A 210 18.05 9.74 11.01
CA ASN A 210 18.97 10.87 10.87
C ASN A 210 18.75 11.97 11.93
N GLY A 211 18.46 11.57 13.18
CA GLY A 211 18.22 12.48 14.29
C GLY A 211 16.82 13.10 14.33
N GLU A 212 15.96 12.85 13.34
CA GLU A 212 14.59 13.38 13.27
C GLU A 212 13.54 12.29 13.50
N THR A 213 12.49 12.62 14.25
CA THR A 213 11.31 11.76 14.37
C THR A 213 10.50 11.82 13.08
N LYS A 214 10.49 10.72 12.32
CA LYS A 214 9.72 10.57 11.09
C LYS A 214 8.58 9.60 11.28
N SER A 215 7.47 9.86 10.59
CA SER A 215 6.35 8.92 10.55
C SER A 215 6.64 7.85 9.50
N ILE A 216 6.73 6.59 9.93
CA ILE A 216 7.06 5.45 9.08
C ILE A 216 5.81 4.97 8.34
N GLY A 217 4.72 4.76 9.09
CA GLY A 217 3.50 4.19 8.55
C GLY A 217 2.38 4.09 9.57
N GLU A 218 1.29 3.42 9.21
CA GLU A 218 0.09 3.31 10.03
C GLU A 218 -0.51 1.91 9.97
N PHE A 219 -0.80 1.36 11.15
CA PHE A 219 -1.67 0.21 11.35
C PHE A 219 -3.13 0.64 11.43
N GLN A 220 -4.02 -0.15 10.84
CA GLN A 220 -5.46 -0.07 10.99
C GLN A 220 -6.06 -1.47 11.18
N PHE A 221 -6.87 -1.63 12.22
CA PHE A 221 -7.58 -2.87 12.51
C PHE A 221 -9.03 -2.71 12.12
N HIS A 222 -9.40 -3.28 10.97
CA HIS A 222 -10.76 -3.20 10.46
C HIS A 222 -11.63 -4.29 11.07
N LYS A 223 -12.85 -3.95 11.50
CA LYS A 223 -13.70 -4.89 12.26
C LYS A 223 -15.01 -5.27 11.60
N ASN A 224 -15.47 -4.51 10.61
CA ASN A 224 -16.75 -4.75 9.94
C ASN A 224 -16.58 -5.37 8.54
N SER A 225 -15.54 -4.96 7.79
CA SER A 225 -15.25 -5.49 6.45
C SER A 225 -14.45 -6.80 6.55
N ARG A 226 -13.48 -7.04 5.65
CA ARG A 226 -12.63 -8.26 5.55
C ARG A 226 -11.88 -8.67 6.83
N GLN A 227 -12.10 -7.99 7.96
CA GLN A 227 -11.51 -8.25 9.27
C GLN A 227 -10.01 -8.42 9.14
N GLN A 228 -9.30 -7.31 8.96
CA GLN A 228 -7.92 -7.30 8.50
C GLN A 228 -7.04 -6.43 9.40
N VAL A 229 -5.79 -6.86 9.57
CA VAL A 229 -4.71 -5.97 10.00
C VAL A 229 -4.19 -5.30 8.73
N LYS A 230 -4.32 -3.99 8.64
CA LYS A 230 -3.84 -3.20 7.50
C LYS A 230 -2.65 -2.38 7.93
N PHE A 231 -1.54 -2.49 7.22
CA PHE A 231 -0.39 -1.62 7.34
C PHE A 231 -0.19 -0.83 6.03
N ARG A 232 0.22 0.43 6.15
CA ARG A 232 0.64 1.26 5.02
C ARG A 232 1.83 2.12 5.44
N PHE A 233 2.84 2.20 4.59
CA PHE A 233 3.91 3.18 4.74
C PHE A 233 3.42 4.58 4.36
N HIS A 234 4.04 5.60 4.96
CA HIS A 234 3.99 6.97 4.44
C HIS A 234 5.02 7.13 3.32
N SER A 235 4.57 7.53 2.14
CA SER A 235 5.37 7.63 0.91
C SER A 235 6.53 8.60 1.06
N THR A 236 6.37 9.64 1.88
CA THR A 236 7.41 10.61 2.23
C THR A 236 8.66 9.97 2.84
N LEU A 237 8.56 8.74 3.36
CA LEU A 237 9.69 7.96 3.83
C LEU A 237 10.61 7.48 2.68
N PHE A 238 10.05 7.39 1.47
CA PHE A 238 10.65 6.83 0.25
C PHE A 238 10.67 7.80 -0.94
N HIS A 239 10.28 9.05 -0.72
CA HIS A 239 10.58 10.14 -1.64
C HIS A 239 12.09 10.38 -1.65
#